data_AF-A0A7K8SF97-F1
#
_entry.id   AF-A0A7K8SF97-F1
#
_cell.length_a   1.000
_cell.length_b   1.000
_cell.length_c   1.000
_cell.angle_alpha   90.00
_cell.angle_beta   90.00
_cell.angle_gamma   90.00
#
_symmetry.space_group_name_H-M   'P 1'
#
loop_
_entity.id
_entity.type
_entity.pdbx_description
1 polymer ?
#
loop_
_entity_poly.entity_id
_entity_poly.type
_entity_poly.pdbx_seq_one_letter_code
_entity_poly.pdbx_strand_id
1 'polypeptide(L)'
;SPGVSLPSPPGTARDPPGDTEPDGDKVCAVCGDRASGYHFHVMSCEGCKGFFRRSIIKGVRLSCPLARRCPVTKARRRQCQACRLQKCLDVGMRRDMIMSEEALRRRRELRGQRGQPGGQRGHEGLTAEQQELIALLIAAHQRTFDSSFSQFMH
;
A
#
# COMPACT_ATOMS: atom_id res chain seq x y z
N SER A 1 -57.02 12.96 -13.50
CA SER A 1 -55.86 12.23 -12.99
C SER A 1 -54.86 11.98 -14.09
N PRO A 2 -53.64 12.52 -13.96
CA PRO A 2 -52.45 11.81 -14.42
C PRO A 2 -51.45 11.68 -13.26
N GLY A 3 -50.89 10.48 -13.13
CA GLY A 3 -49.98 10.10 -12.06
C GLY A 3 -48.62 10.78 -12.18
N VAL A 4 -48.11 11.24 -11.04
CA VAL A 4 -46.75 11.73 -10.86
C VAL A 4 -45.79 10.54 -10.75
N SER A 5 -44.82 10.44 -11.65
CA SER A 5 -43.71 9.49 -11.58
C SER A 5 -42.49 10.18 -10.96
N LEU A 6 -42.03 9.69 -9.81
CA LEU A 6 -40.77 10.08 -9.17
C LEU A 6 -39.58 9.38 -9.86
N PRO A 7 -38.42 10.05 -10.02
CA PRO A 7 -37.19 9.38 -10.42
C PRO A 7 -36.48 8.72 -9.23
N SER A 8 -36.03 7.48 -9.45
CA SER A 8 -35.22 6.65 -8.54
C SER A 8 -33.81 7.19 -8.32
N PRO A 9 -33.14 6.87 -7.19
CA PRO A 9 -31.79 7.36 -6.88
C PRO A 9 -30.72 6.72 -7.77
N PRO A 10 -29.60 7.40 -8.05
CA PRO A 10 -28.47 6.79 -8.75
C PRO A 10 -27.79 5.77 -7.85
N GLY A 11 -27.90 4.50 -8.23
CA GLY A 11 -27.12 3.40 -7.67
C GLY A 11 -25.63 3.64 -7.88
N THR A 12 -24.86 3.33 -6.84
CA THR A 12 -23.40 3.32 -6.84
C THR A 12 -22.88 2.49 -8.01
N ALA A 13 -22.35 3.17 -9.03
CA ALA A 13 -21.56 2.53 -10.07
C ALA A 13 -20.35 1.88 -9.40
N ARG A 14 -20.30 0.55 -9.41
CA ARG A 14 -19.10 -0.21 -9.12
C ARG A 14 -18.14 0.11 -10.26
N ASP A 15 -17.02 0.77 -9.96
CA ASP A 15 -15.92 0.95 -10.91
C ASP A 15 -15.60 -0.39 -11.59
N PRO A 16 -15.45 -0.43 -12.93
CA PRO A 16 -14.94 -1.60 -13.61
C PRO A 16 -13.48 -1.84 -13.17
N PRO A 17 -13.01 -3.10 -13.13
CA PRO A 17 -11.60 -3.38 -12.92
C PRO A 17 -10.83 -2.80 -14.11
N GLY A 18 -10.24 -1.63 -13.89
CA GLY A 18 -9.48 -0.89 -14.90
C GLY A 18 -8.44 -1.79 -15.55
N ASP A 19 -8.45 -1.75 -16.87
CA ASP A 19 -7.63 -2.50 -17.78
C ASP A 19 -6.16 -2.51 -17.37
N THR A 20 -5.56 -3.70 -17.38
CA THR A 20 -4.11 -3.87 -17.36
C THR A 20 -3.52 -3.26 -18.63
N GLU A 21 -3.29 -1.96 -18.59
CA GLU A 21 -2.30 -1.31 -19.44
C GLU A 21 -0.98 -2.08 -19.27
N PRO A 22 -0.29 -2.45 -20.37
CA PRO A 22 1.00 -3.12 -20.26
C PRO A 22 1.89 -2.25 -19.36
N ASP A 23 2.55 -2.86 -18.37
CA ASP A 23 3.44 -2.21 -17.41
C ASP A 23 4.58 -1.52 -18.18
N GLY A 24 4.28 -0.35 -18.76
CA GLY A 24 5.27 0.52 -19.37
C GLY A 24 6.26 0.81 -18.28
N ASP A 25 7.51 0.38 -18.49
CA ASP A 25 8.54 0.33 -17.46
C ASP A 25 8.51 1.60 -16.62
N LYS A 26 7.97 1.50 -15.40
CA LYS A 26 7.80 2.68 -14.54
C LYS A 26 9.20 3.24 -14.27
N VAL A 27 9.46 4.48 -14.66
CA VAL A 27 10.78 5.10 -14.56
C VAL A 27 10.88 5.98 -13.31
N CYS A 28 12.02 5.92 -12.63
CA CYS A 28 12.32 6.77 -11.49
C CYS A 28 12.51 8.22 -11.93
N ALA A 29 11.62 9.12 -11.50
CA ALA A 29 11.65 10.55 -11.85
C ALA A 29 12.94 11.27 -11.41
N VAL A 30 13.70 10.70 -10.48
CA VAL A 30 14.96 11.28 -9.98
C VAL A 30 16.15 10.91 -10.85
N CYS A 31 16.26 9.67 -11.33
CA CYS A 31 17.50 9.16 -11.91
C CYS A 31 17.36 8.28 -13.16
N GLY A 32 16.13 8.04 -13.63
CA GLY A 32 15.88 7.23 -14.82
C GLY A 32 16.04 5.72 -14.65
N ASP A 33 16.31 5.22 -13.44
CA ASP A 33 16.36 3.78 -13.14
C ASP A 33 14.94 3.19 -13.04
N ARG A 34 14.80 1.86 -13.08
CA ARG A 34 13.50 1.19 -12.91
C ARG A 34 12.89 1.53 -11.55
N ALA A 35 11.68 2.08 -11.56
CA ALA A 35 10.93 2.42 -10.36
C ALA A 35 10.30 1.18 -9.75
N SER A 36 10.20 1.16 -8.42
CA SER A 36 9.47 0.12 -7.68
C SER A 36 8.06 0.57 -7.29
N GLY A 37 7.74 1.85 -7.51
CA GLY A 37 6.44 2.45 -7.18
C GLY A 37 6.59 3.87 -6.63
N TYR A 38 5.53 4.35 -5.98
CA TYR A 38 5.51 5.65 -5.31
C TYR A 38 6.21 5.59 -3.96
N HIS A 39 7.21 6.44 -3.76
CA HIS A 39 7.86 6.65 -2.47
C HIS A 39 7.92 8.14 -2.18
N PHE A 40 7.46 8.54 -1.00
CA PHE A 40 7.42 9.95 -0.60
C PHE A 40 6.69 10.82 -1.64
N HIS A 41 5.60 10.30 -2.23
CA HIS A 41 4.74 10.95 -3.24
C HIS A 41 5.27 10.93 -4.68
N VAL A 42 6.40 10.28 -4.95
CA VAL A 42 7.01 10.28 -6.29
C VAL A 42 7.32 8.88 -6.79
N MET A 43 7.03 8.60 -8.07
CA MET A 43 7.46 7.39 -8.77
C MET A 43 8.99 7.28 -8.75
N SER A 44 9.54 6.34 -7.99
CA SER A 44 10.99 6.25 -7.78
C SER A 44 11.50 4.84 -7.55
N CYS A 45 12.80 4.66 -7.74
CA CYS A 45 13.49 3.39 -7.48
C CYS A 45 13.87 3.26 -5.98
N GLU A 46 14.11 2.04 -5.52
CA GLU A 46 14.57 1.76 -4.14
C GLU A 46 15.83 2.55 -3.74
N GLY A 47 16.74 2.76 -4.69
CA GLY A 47 17.96 3.54 -4.46
C GLY A 47 17.70 5.01 -4.10
N CYS A 48 16.69 5.64 -4.70
CA CYS A 48 16.34 7.05 -4.45
C CYS A 48 15.43 7.19 -3.23
N LYS A 49 14.50 6.25 -3.02
CA LYS A 49 13.73 6.10 -1.77
C LYS A 49 14.64 6.05 -0.55
N GLY A 50 15.58 5.11 -0.51
CA GLY A 50 16.48 4.94 0.63
C GLY A 50 17.43 6.12 0.83
N PHE A 51 17.89 6.72 -0.27
CA PHE A 51 18.73 7.91 -0.23
C PHE A 51 17.98 9.10 0.38
N PHE A 52 16.79 9.42 -0.15
CA PHE A 52 15.98 10.54 0.34
C PHE A 52 15.69 10.41 1.83
N ARG A 53 15.23 9.24 2.29
CA ARG A 53 14.98 8.98 3.71
C ARG A 53 16.21 9.27 4.59
N ARG A 54 17.37 8.73 4.22
CA ARG A 54 18.61 8.92 4.99
C ARG A 54 19.08 10.37 4.98
N SER A 55 18.96 11.05 3.84
CA SER A 55 19.38 12.44 3.69
C SER A 55 18.54 13.39 4.54
N ILE A 56 17.21 13.18 4.59
CA ILE A 56 16.33 13.99 5.44
C ILE A 56 16.57 13.71 6.93
N ILE A 57 16.67 12.43 7.34
CA ILE A 57 16.91 12.07 8.75
C ILE A 57 18.27 12.61 9.24
N LYS A 58 19.33 12.49 8.44
CA LYS A 58 20.65 12.98 8.84
C LYS A 58 20.71 14.49 8.96
N GLY A 59 19.90 15.25 8.22
CA GLY A 59 19.88 16.71 8.26
C GLY A 59 21.20 17.41 7.87
N VAL A 60 22.23 16.68 7.42
CA VAL A 60 23.53 17.24 7.08
C VAL A 60 23.44 18.05 5.80
N ARG A 61 24.03 19.24 5.79
CA ARG A 61 24.16 20.07 4.59
C ARG A 61 25.08 19.37 3.58
N LEU A 62 24.51 18.91 2.49
CA LEU A 62 25.26 18.31 1.38
C LEU A 62 25.82 19.42 0.48
N SER A 63 27.12 19.39 0.19
CA SER A 63 27.75 20.30 -0.77
C SER A 63 27.93 19.62 -2.13
N CYS A 64 27.80 20.40 -3.20
CA CYS A 64 28.12 19.94 -4.55
C CYS A 64 29.61 20.17 -4.80
N PRO A 65 30.36 19.16 -5.30
CA PRO A 65 31.77 19.34 -5.66
C PRO A 65 31.97 20.13 -6.96
N LEU A 66 30.88 20.47 -7.66
CA LEU A 66 30.84 21.14 -8.96
C LEU A 66 29.86 22.33 -8.86
N ALA A 67 29.21 22.71 -9.96
CA ALA A 67 28.34 23.88 -10.05
C ALA A 67 26.85 23.63 -9.72
N ARG A 68 26.52 22.73 -8.79
CA ARG A 68 25.12 22.35 -8.43
C ARG A 68 24.21 21.94 -9.60
N ARG A 69 24.78 21.52 -10.73
CA ARG A 69 24.07 21.08 -11.94
C ARG A 69 24.46 19.67 -12.37
N CYS A 70 24.85 18.81 -11.42
CA CYS A 70 25.30 17.46 -11.74
C CYS A 70 24.14 16.63 -12.30
N PRO A 71 24.31 15.96 -13.45
CA PRO A 71 23.28 15.10 -14.02
C PRO A 71 23.02 13.89 -13.12
N VAL A 72 21.77 13.71 -12.70
CA VAL A 72 21.35 12.59 -11.86
C VAL A 72 20.83 11.47 -12.76
N THR A 73 21.68 10.48 -13.05
CA THR A 73 21.32 9.27 -13.84
C THR A 73 21.60 8.00 -13.05
N LYS A 74 21.07 6.84 -13.48
CA LYS A 74 21.33 5.53 -12.83
C LYS A 74 22.82 5.30 -12.53
N ALA A 75 23.69 5.60 -13.50
CA ALA A 75 25.14 5.42 -13.39
C ALA A 75 25.81 6.46 -12.49
N ARG A 76 25.37 7.73 -12.54
CA ARG A 76 26.09 8.86 -11.93
C ARG A 76 25.45 9.41 -10.65
N ARG A 77 24.28 8.93 -10.24
CA ARG A 77 23.55 9.39 -9.04
C ARG A 77 24.34 9.30 -7.74
N ARG A 78 25.44 8.56 -7.68
CA ARG A 78 26.30 8.47 -6.47
C ARG A 78 27.38 9.56 -6.42
N GLN A 79 27.68 10.22 -7.53
CA GLN A 79 28.79 11.18 -7.65
C GLN A 79 28.51 12.50 -6.91
N CYS A 80 27.24 12.94 -6.84
CA CYS A 80 26.88 14.18 -6.18
C CYS A 80 25.62 14.00 -5.34
N GLN A 81 25.79 13.86 -4.03
CA GLN A 81 24.67 13.70 -3.10
C GLN A 81 23.82 14.98 -3.03
N ALA A 82 24.44 16.16 -3.09
CA ALA A 82 23.73 17.44 -3.06
C ALA A 82 22.74 17.59 -4.22
N CYS A 83 23.19 17.39 -5.47
CA CYS A 83 22.31 17.47 -6.65
C CYS A 83 21.25 16.37 -6.66
N ARG A 84 21.58 15.17 -6.15
CA ARG A 84 20.59 14.10 -6.03
C ARG A 84 19.48 14.44 -5.04
N LEU A 85 19.84 14.99 -3.87
CA LEU A 85 18.85 15.40 -2.87
C LEU A 85 18.02 16.57 -3.38
N GLN A 86 18.65 17.54 -4.04
CA GLN A 86 17.92 18.64 -4.66
C GLN A 86 16.92 18.12 -5.69
N LYS A 87 17.36 17.25 -6.60
CA LYS A 87 16.47 16.64 -7.61
C LYS A 87 15.31 15.87 -6.96
N CYS A 88 15.53 15.14 -5.86
CA CYS A 88 14.45 14.49 -5.11
C CYS A 88 13.37 15.49 -4.67
N LEU A 89 13.77 16.64 -4.14
CA LEU A 89 12.85 17.69 -3.70
C LEU A 89 12.15 18.35 -4.90
N ASP A 90 12.91 18.65 -5.96
CA ASP A 90 12.38 19.30 -7.17
C ASP A 90 11.31 18.45 -7.86
N VAL A 91 11.43 17.12 -7.83
CA VAL A 91 10.40 16.20 -8.36
C VAL A 91 9.25 15.93 -7.40
N GLY A 92 9.24 16.58 -6.22
CA GLY A 92 8.11 16.53 -5.27
C GLY A 92 8.23 15.50 -4.14
N MET A 93 9.42 14.98 -3.83
CA MET A 93 9.55 14.08 -2.66
C MET A 93 9.28 14.83 -1.36
N ARG A 94 8.33 14.30 -0.59
CA ARG A 94 7.78 14.93 0.62
C ARG A 94 8.52 14.53 1.89
N ARG A 95 9.14 15.51 2.57
CA ARG A 95 9.91 15.31 3.81
C ARG A 95 9.03 14.93 4.99
N ASP A 96 7.83 15.49 5.03
CA ASP A 96 6.78 15.27 6.05
C ASP A 96 6.26 13.83 6.07
N MET A 97 6.43 13.07 4.99
CA MET A 97 6.08 11.64 4.95
C MET A 97 7.17 10.73 5.55
N ILE A 98 8.25 11.29 6.08
CA ILE A 98 9.28 10.55 6.81
C ILE A 98 8.98 10.67 8.31
N MET A 99 8.62 9.54 8.93
CA MET A 99 8.41 9.47 10.38
C MET A 99 9.72 9.76 11.15
N SER A 100 9.62 10.49 12.26
CA SER A 100 10.75 10.74 13.18
C SER A 100 11.23 9.45 13.86
N GLU A 101 12.48 9.47 14.34
CA GLU A 101 13.04 8.36 15.14
C GLU A 101 12.19 8.09 16.39
N GLU A 102 11.68 9.12 17.05
CA GLU A 102 10.76 9.02 18.20
C GLU A 102 9.45 8.33 17.84
N ALA A 103 8.82 8.72 16.73
CA ALA A 103 7.59 8.09 16.26
C ALA A 103 7.84 6.62 15.86
N LEU A 104 9.01 6.30 15.31
CA LEU A 104 9.43 4.92 15.05
C LEU A 104 9.62 4.12 16.33
N ARG A 105 10.27 4.68 17.36
CA ARG A 105 10.47 4.05 18.67
C ARG A 105 9.13 3.76 19.33
N ARG A 106 8.24 4.75 19.41
CA ARG A 106 6.88 4.59 19.94
C ARG A 106 6.11 3.50 19.20
N ARG A 107 6.20 3.45 17.86
CA ARG A 107 5.57 2.38 17.08
C ARG A 107 6.16 0.99 17.36
N ARG A 108 7.47 0.89 17.62
CA ARG A 108 8.13 -0.36 18.01
C ARG A 108 7.70 -0.80 19.41
N GLU A 109 7.63 0.12 20.36
CA GLU A 109 7.14 -0.14 21.73
C GLU A 109 5.69 -0.63 21.71
N LEU A 110 4.81 0.02 20.94
CA LEU A 110 3.41 -0.42 20.77
C LEU A 110 3.32 -1.81 20.12
N ARG A 111 4.24 -2.16 19.22
CA ARG A 111 4.32 -3.51 18.62
C ARG A 111 4.91 -4.54 19.57
N GLY A 112 5.90 -4.16 20.38
CA GLY A 112 6.54 -5.03 21.38
C GLY A 112 5.60 -5.37 22.54
N GLN A 113 4.76 -4.40 22.97
CA GLN A 113 3.68 -4.66 23.94
C GLN A 113 2.62 -5.62 23.39
N ARG A 114 2.36 -5.58 22.08
CA ARG A 114 1.52 -6.56 21.37
C ARG A 114 2.23 -7.90 21.10
N GLY A 115 3.50 -8.01 21.49
CA GLY A 115 4.36 -9.18 21.29
C GLY A 115 4.60 -10.01 22.56
N GLN A 116 3.85 -9.80 23.64
CA GLN A 116 3.76 -10.80 24.70
C GLN A 116 3.09 -12.07 24.14
N PRO A 117 3.69 -13.27 24.28
CA PRO A 117 3.03 -14.52 23.98
C PRO A 117 1.99 -14.77 25.08
N GLY A 118 0.77 -14.25 24.87
CA GLY A 118 -0.30 -14.32 25.86
C GLY A 118 -1.63 -13.70 25.39
N GLY A 119 -1.63 -12.94 24.29
CA GLY A 119 -2.85 -12.62 23.59
C GLY A 119 -3.11 -13.67 22.52
N GLN A 120 -3.72 -14.80 22.89
CA GLN A 120 -4.64 -15.43 21.94
C GLN A 120 -5.49 -14.27 21.40
N ARG A 121 -5.40 -13.93 20.11
CA ARG A 121 -6.59 -13.38 19.49
C ARG A 121 -7.56 -14.52 19.65
N GLY A 122 -8.39 -14.45 20.70
CA GLY A 122 -9.58 -15.25 20.75
C GLY A 122 -10.25 -14.98 19.42
N HIS A 123 -10.16 -15.95 18.52
CA HIS A 123 -11.42 -16.42 17.99
C HIS A 123 -12.19 -16.75 19.27
N GLU A 124 -13.08 -15.86 19.71
CA GLU A 124 -14.06 -16.22 20.71
C GLU A 124 -14.62 -17.54 20.20
N GLY A 125 -14.35 -18.62 20.93
CA GLY A 125 -14.86 -19.93 20.55
C GLY A 125 -16.35 -19.75 20.31
N LEU A 126 -16.87 -20.39 19.27
CA LEU A 126 -18.30 -20.36 19.00
C LEU A 126 -19.01 -20.72 20.32
N THR A 127 -19.93 -19.86 20.74
CA THR A 127 -20.78 -20.16 21.90
C THR A 127 -21.49 -21.49 21.68
N ALA A 128 -21.89 -22.17 22.76
CA ALA A 128 -22.62 -23.45 22.65
C ALA A 128 -23.83 -23.33 21.71
N GLU A 129 -24.56 -22.21 21.80
CA GLU A 129 -25.69 -21.87 20.92
C GLU A 129 -25.26 -21.74 19.45
N GLN A 130 -24.16 -21.05 19.17
CA GLN A 130 -23.63 -20.93 17.80
C GLN A 130 -23.16 -22.28 17.26
N GLN A 131 -22.55 -23.12 18.09
CA GLN A 131 -22.09 -24.45 17.69
C GLN A 131 -23.27 -25.37 17.36
N GLU A 132 -24.35 -25.29 18.15
CA GLU A 132 -25.59 -26.03 17.92
C GLU A 132 -26.32 -25.55 16.65
N LEU A 133 -26.39 -24.24 16.43
CA LEU A 133 -26.96 -23.68 15.20
C LEU A 133 -26.17 -24.13 13.95
N ILE A 134 -24.84 -24.11 14.02
CA ILE A 134 -23.98 -24.61 12.92
C ILE A 134 -24.27 -26.10 12.65
N ALA A 135 -24.36 -26.93 13.70
CA ALA A 135 -24.66 -28.34 13.55
C ALA A 135 -26.04 -28.58 12.90
N LEU A 136 -27.06 -27.82 13.33
CA LEU A 136 -28.40 -27.88 12.75
C LEU A 136 -28.40 -27.49 11.26
N LEU A 137 -27.70 -26.41 10.91
CA LEU A 137 -27.60 -25.93 9.53
C LEU A 137 -26.87 -26.95 8.63
N ILE A 138 -25.79 -27.55 9.10
CA ILE A 138 -25.07 -28.60 8.36
C ILE A 138 -25.96 -29.82 8.15
N ALA A 139 -26.66 -30.27 9.19
CA ALA A 139 -27.54 -31.43 9.10
C ALA A 139 -28.75 -31.17 8.18
N ALA A 140 -29.34 -29.98 8.25
CA ALA A 140 -30.40 -29.57 7.32
C ALA A 140 -29.89 -29.55 5.88
N HIS A 141 -28.73 -28.91 5.65
CA HIS A 141 -28.07 -28.89 4.35
C HIS A 141 -27.85 -30.32 3.84
N GLN A 142 -27.22 -31.22 4.59
CA GLN A 142 -26.98 -32.59 4.13
C GLN A 142 -28.26 -33.39 3.80
N ARG A 143 -29.39 -33.09 4.46
CA ARG A 143 -30.67 -33.75 4.20
C ARG A 143 -31.40 -33.20 2.98
N THR A 144 -31.24 -31.91 2.70
CA THR A 144 -31.93 -31.21 1.60
C THR A 144 -31.02 -30.94 0.41
N PHE A 145 -29.72 -31.13 0.57
CA PHE A 145 -28.72 -30.92 -0.47
C PHE A 145 -28.77 -32.12 -1.39
N ASP A 146 -29.41 -31.89 -2.53
CA ASP A 146 -29.45 -32.83 -3.63
C ASP A 146 -28.08 -32.84 -4.33
N SER A 147 -27.27 -33.86 -4.02
CA SER A 147 -25.95 -34.02 -4.64
C SER A 147 -26.03 -34.26 -6.15
N SER A 148 -27.22 -34.56 -6.70
CA SER A 148 -27.42 -34.74 -8.14
C SER A 148 -27.28 -33.44 -8.96
N PHE A 149 -27.34 -32.26 -8.32
CA PHE A 149 -27.17 -31.00 -9.05
C PHE A 149 -25.71 -30.75 -9.48
N SER A 150 -24.75 -31.49 -8.94
CA SER A 150 -23.34 -31.43 -9.38
C SER A 150 -23.09 -32.15 -10.72
N GLN A 151 -24.09 -32.87 -11.24
CA GLN A 151 -23.99 -33.63 -12.48
C GLN A 151 -24.50 -32.88 -13.74
N PHE A 152 -24.95 -31.62 -13.59
CA PHE A 152 -25.37 -30.76 -14.71
C PHE A 152 -24.39 -29.61 -15.02
N MET A 153 -23.09 -29.91 -15.00
CA MET A 153 -22.09 -29.09 -15.70
C MET A 153 -21.64 -29.86 -16.93
N HIS A 154 -22.34 -29.64 -18.05
CA HIS A 154 -21.92 -29.97 -19.40
C HIS A 154 -21.79 -28.68 -20.20
#